data_AF-A0A645IE02-F1
#
_entry.id   AF-A0A645IE02-F1
#
_cell.length_a   1.000
_cell.length_b   1.000
_cell.length_c   1.000
_cell.angle_alpha   90.00
_cell.angle_beta   90.00
_cell.angle_gamma   90.00
#
_symmetry.space_group_name_H-M   'P 1'
#
loop_
_entity.id
_entity.type
_entity.pdbx_description
1 polymer ?
#
loop_
_entity_poly.entity_id
_entity_poly.type
_entity_poly.pdbx_seq_one_letter_code
_entity_poly.pdbx_strand_id
1 'polypeptide(L)'
;MKLGRALPLVQMHKAESDLVVAAASILARDEFVRRLRKMGDQYQFTFPKGAVQVIGAGKEFVSKHGKEALPMVAKMHFRTSFQVLGLPVPERPKFSFNNKRNPS
;
A
#
# COMPACT_ATOMS: atom_id res chain seq x y z
N MET A 1 -26.55 1.77 3.73
CA MET A 1 -25.73 1.09 2.71
C MET A 1 -26.44 -0.20 2.29
N LYS A 2 -26.88 -0.35 1.03
CA LYS A 2 -27.81 -1.42 0.59
C LYS A 2 -27.32 -2.30 -0.57
N LEU A 3 -26.23 -1.95 -1.25
CA LEU A 3 -25.72 -2.69 -2.40
C LEU A 3 -24.56 -3.58 -1.95
N GLY A 4 -24.77 -4.89 -1.80
CA GLY A 4 -23.70 -5.85 -1.53
C GLY A 4 -23.98 -6.92 -0.47
N ARG A 5 -25.01 -6.76 0.38
CA ARG A 5 -25.37 -7.78 1.40
C ARG A 5 -26.05 -9.04 0.84
N ALA A 6 -26.54 -8.99 -0.40
CA ALA A 6 -27.30 -10.08 -1.02
C ALA A 6 -26.49 -10.93 -2.01
N LEU A 7 -25.22 -10.59 -2.27
CA LEU A 7 -24.37 -11.37 -3.17
C LEU A 7 -23.63 -12.44 -2.37
N PRO A 8 -23.56 -13.69 -2.86
CA PRO A 8 -22.74 -14.72 -2.25
C PRO A 8 -21.27 -14.28 -2.27
N LEU A 9 -20.66 -14.18 -1.09
CA LEU A 9 -19.26 -13.80 -0.91
C LEU A 9 -18.44 -15.03 -0.54
N VAL A 10 -17.50 -15.40 -1.40
CA VAL A 10 -16.52 -16.46 -1.13
C VAL A 10 -15.16 -15.83 -0.89
N GLN A 11 -14.55 -16.12 0.26
CA GLN A 11 -13.19 -15.68 0.60
C GLN A 11 -12.31 -16.90 0.78
N MET A 12 -11.17 -16.94 0.09
CA MET A 12 -10.22 -18.03 0.19
C MET A 12 -8.80 -17.52 -0.03
N HIS A 13 -7.82 -18.31 0.43
CA HIS A 13 -6.43 -18.09 0.09
C HIS A 13 -6.18 -18.56 -1.35
N LYS A 14 -5.24 -17.91 -2.05
CA LYS A 14 -4.89 -18.23 -3.45
C LYS A 14 -6.08 -18.21 -4.42
N ALA A 15 -6.99 -17.26 -4.21
CA ALA A 15 -8.21 -17.11 -5.01
C ALA A 15 -7.92 -16.88 -6.51
N GLU A 16 -6.70 -16.47 -6.87
CA GLU A 16 -6.21 -16.40 -8.25
C GLU A 16 -6.21 -17.74 -9.01
N SER A 17 -6.50 -18.86 -8.35
CA SER A 17 -6.75 -20.13 -9.03
C SER A 17 -8.06 -20.09 -9.84
N ASP A 18 -9.00 -19.21 -9.50
CA ASP A 18 -10.18 -18.90 -10.31
C ASP A 18 -9.80 -17.93 -11.45
N LEU A 19 -10.22 -18.26 -12.68
CA LEU A 19 -9.86 -17.51 -13.88
C LEU A 19 -10.33 -16.03 -13.83
N VAL A 20 -11.51 -15.77 -13.27
CA VAL A 20 -12.07 -14.42 -13.16
C VAL A 20 -11.28 -13.60 -12.14
N VAL A 21 -10.86 -14.22 -11.03
CA VAL A 21 -10.02 -13.56 -10.01
C VAL A 21 -8.61 -13.30 -10.53
N ALA A 22 -8.04 -14.23 -11.32
CA ALA A 22 -6.77 -14.03 -11.99
C ALA A 22 -6.83 -12.86 -12.99
N ALA A 23 -7.87 -12.81 -13.82
CA ALA A 23 -8.10 -11.72 -14.76
C ALA A 23 -8.23 -10.36 -14.04
N ALA A 24 -9.02 -10.30 -12.96
CA ALA A 24 -9.14 -9.10 -12.14
C ALA A 24 -7.80 -8.66 -11.55
N SER A 25 -6.97 -9.61 -11.10
CA SER A 25 -5.63 -9.34 -10.56
C SER A 25 -4.69 -8.76 -11.62
N ILE A 26 -4.76 -9.25 -12.87
CA ILE A 26 -3.98 -8.70 -13.99
C ILE A 26 -4.40 -7.25 -14.29
N LEU A 27 -5.71 -6.99 -14.41
CA LEU A 27 -6.23 -5.64 -14.64
C LEU A 27 -5.83 -4.66 -13.53
N ALA A 28 -5.87 -5.10 -12.28
CA ALA A 28 -5.45 -4.29 -11.14
C ALA A 28 -3.94 -3.95 -11.20
N ARG A 29 -3.10 -4.90 -11.63
CA ARG A 29 -1.65 -4.68 -11.77
C ARG A 29 -1.32 -3.75 -12.93
N ASP A 30 -2.02 -3.89 -14.07
CA ASP A 30 -1.87 -2.98 -15.22
C ASP A 30 -2.20 -1.54 -14.81
N GLU A 31 -3.37 -1.31 -14.22
CA GLU A 31 -3.78 0.02 -13.79
C GLU A 31 -2.85 0.59 -12.70
N PHE A 32 -2.30 -0.25 -11.82
CA PHE A 32 -1.29 0.18 -10.85
C PHE A 32 -0.04 0.75 -11.54
N VAL A 33 0.54 0.02 -12.51
CA VAL A 33 1.72 0.48 -13.24
C VAL A 33 1.41 1.73 -14.06
N ARG A 34 0.23 1.80 -14.67
CA ARG A 34 -0.23 2.94 -15.47
C ARG A 34 -0.40 4.20 -14.63
N ARG A 35 -0.99 4.09 -13.43
CA ARG A 35 -1.10 5.20 -12.47
C ARG A 35 0.24 5.62 -11.90
N LEU A 36 1.12 4.67 -11.60
CA LEU A 36 2.47 4.97 -11.12
C LEU A 36 3.26 5.81 -12.14
N ARG A 37 3.14 5.47 -13.43
CA ARG A 37 3.72 6.25 -14.53
C ARG A 37 3.13 7.67 -14.59
N LYS A 38 1.80 7.78 -14.65
CA LYS A 38 1.12 9.09 -14.69
C LYS A 38 1.51 10.01 -13.53
N MET A 39 1.60 9.44 -12.32
CA MET A 39 2.07 10.17 -11.14
C MET A 39 3.53 10.60 -11.28
N GLY A 40 4.38 9.73 -11.84
CA GLY A 40 5.76 10.07 -12.16
C GLY A 40 5.87 11.21 -13.17
N ASP A 41 5.05 11.20 -14.21
CA ASP A 41 5.00 12.27 -15.21
C ASP A 41 4.51 13.59 -14.58
N GLN A 42 3.51 13.55 -13.71
CA GLN A 42 2.97 14.73 -13.02
C GLN A 42 4.02 15.44 -12.15
N TYR A 43 4.86 14.67 -11.45
CA TYR A 43 5.88 15.21 -10.56
C TYR A 43 7.28 15.25 -11.18
N GLN A 44 7.44 14.80 -12.44
CA GLN A 44 8.74 14.61 -13.09
C GLN A 44 9.70 13.79 -12.19
N PHE A 45 9.18 12.72 -11.58
CA PHE A 45 9.87 11.92 -10.57
C PHE A 45 9.68 10.42 -10.81
N THR A 46 10.74 9.62 -10.67
CA THR A 46 10.63 8.16 -10.82
C THR A 46 10.33 7.51 -9.47
N PHE A 47 9.08 7.08 -9.28
CA PHE A 47 8.67 6.43 -8.04
C PHE A 47 9.09 4.95 -8.00
N PRO A 48 9.89 4.52 -7.00
CA PRO A 48 10.22 3.11 -6.83
C PRO A 48 8.99 2.30 -6.41
N LYS A 49 8.93 1.04 -6.87
CA LYS A 49 7.89 0.09 -6.47
C LYS A 49 8.24 -0.55 -5.13
N GLY A 50 7.21 -0.93 -4.36
CA GLY A 50 7.38 -1.63 -3.08
C GLY A 50 7.66 -0.68 -1.91
N ALA A 51 8.37 -1.18 -0.90
CA ALA A 51 8.61 -0.44 0.35
C ALA A 51 10.06 -0.51 0.87
N VAL A 52 10.95 -1.26 0.20
CA VAL A 52 12.33 -1.49 0.69
C VAL A 52 13.24 -0.31 0.33
N GLN A 53 13.25 0.10 -0.94
CA GLN A 53 14.17 1.13 -1.45
C GLN A 53 13.51 2.51 -1.60
N VAL A 54 12.50 2.82 -0.78
CA VAL A 54 11.65 4.01 -0.97
C VAL A 54 12.01 5.22 -0.10
N ILE A 55 12.78 5.03 0.99
CA ILE A 55 13.09 6.12 1.93
C ILE A 55 13.97 7.18 1.26
N GLY A 56 15.01 6.76 0.52
CA GLY A 56 15.91 7.67 -0.20
C GLY A 56 15.14 8.50 -1.23
N ALA A 57 14.38 7.83 -2.10
CA ALA A 57 13.53 8.48 -3.09
C ALA A 57 12.47 9.40 -2.44
N GLY A 58 11.89 9.00 -1.31
CA GLY A 58 10.94 9.83 -0.58
C GLY A 58 11.57 11.11 -0.04
N LYS A 59 12.80 11.03 0.51
CA LYS A 59 13.55 12.21 0.96
C LYS A 59 13.91 13.13 -0.20
N GLU A 60 14.32 12.57 -1.33
CA GLU A 60 14.59 13.32 -2.56
C GLU A 60 13.32 14.02 -3.06
N PHE A 61 12.19 13.32 -3.09
CA PHE A 61 10.91 13.87 -3.50
C PHE A 61 10.50 15.04 -2.61
N VAL A 62 10.58 14.90 -1.28
CA VAL A 62 10.28 15.97 -0.33
C VAL A 62 11.22 17.16 -0.52
N SER A 63 12.50 16.93 -0.79
CA SER A 63 13.46 17.99 -1.07
C SER A 63 13.12 18.78 -2.35
N LYS A 64 12.50 18.13 -3.35
CA LYS A 64 12.15 18.75 -4.64
C LYS A 64 10.77 19.41 -4.64
N HIS A 65 9.78 18.81 -3.97
CA HIS A 65 8.37 19.20 -4.09
C HIS A 65 7.74 19.66 -2.77
N GLY A 66 8.50 19.70 -1.67
CA GLY A 66 7.99 20.06 -0.34
C GLY A 66 7.38 18.88 0.41
N LYS A 67 7.22 19.05 1.73
CA LYS A 67 6.64 18.01 2.62
C LYS A 67 5.15 17.83 2.37
N GLU A 68 4.50 18.91 1.94
CA GLU A 68 3.06 19.04 1.68
C GLU A 68 2.63 18.24 0.45
N ALA A 69 3.56 17.93 -0.46
CA ALA A 69 3.30 17.09 -1.63
C ALA A 69 3.30 15.58 -1.31
N LEU A 70 3.95 15.15 -0.22
CA LEU A 70 4.09 13.73 0.13
C LEU A 70 2.74 12.99 0.30
N PRO A 71 1.69 13.56 0.93
CA PRO A 71 0.37 12.95 1.03
C PRO A 71 -0.30 12.61 -0.30
N MET A 72 0.09 13.27 -1.40
CA MET A 72 -0.47 13.02 -2.72
C MET A 72 0.11 11.77 -3.39
N VAL A 73 1.29 11.32 -2.95
CA VAL A 73 2.06 10.27 -3.63
C VAL A 73 2.41 9.08 -2.72
N ALA A 74 2.12 9.17 -1.41
CA ALA A 74 2.51 8.17 -0.43
C ALA A 74 1.40 7.85 0.59
N LYS A 75 1.46 6.63 1.15
CA LYS A 75 0.59 6.20 2.25
C LYS A 75 1.10 6.78 3.57
N MET A 76 0.44 7.82 4.07
CA MET A 76 0.92 8.58 5.23
C MET A 76 0.90 7.82 6.56
N HIS A 77 0.09 6.77 6.69
CA HIS A 77 0.03 5.94 7.91
C HIS A 77 1.18 4.92 8.02
N PHE A 78 2.04 4.80 7.01
CA PHE A 78 3.18 3.90 7.06
C PHE A 78 4.31 4.52 7.87
N ARG A 79 5.04 3.72 8.64
CA ARG A 79 6.25 4.17 9.36
C ARG A 79 7.27 4.87 8.45
N THR A 80 7.30 4.47 7.18
CA THR A 80 8.13 5.05 6.13
C THR A 80 7.86 6.55 5.90
N SER A 81 6.62 7.03 6.03
CA SER A 81 6.32 8.47 5.86
C SER A 81 7.00 9.32 6.95
N PHE A 82 6.97 8.84 8.20
CA PHE A 82 7.65 9.48 9.33
C PHE A 82 9.16 9.54 9.09
N GLN A 83 9.76 8.45 8.63
CA GLN A 83 11.19 8.39 8.30
C GLN A 83 11.58 9.36 7.17
N VAL A 84 10.72 9.51 6.17
CA VAL A 84 10.91 10.46 5.06
C VAL A 84 10.81 11.90 5.54
N LEU A 85 9.84 12.21 6.41
CA LEU A 85 9.61 13.56 6.94
C LEU A 85 10.57 13.96 8.08
N GLY A 86 11.37 13.03 8.58
CA GLY A 86 12.23 13.22 9.75
C GLY A 86 11.46 13.32 11.07
N LEU A 87 10.27 12.72 11.13
CA LEU A 87 9.40 12.72 12.31
C LEU A 87 9.70 11.50 13.21
N PRO A 88 9.36 11.58 14.51
CA PRO A 88 9.41 10.43 15.40
C PRO A 88 8.59 9.25 14.86
N VAL A 89 9.22 8.10 14.67
CA VAL A 89 8.57 6.91 14.12
C VAL A 89 7.78 6.21 15.23
N PRO A 90 6.48 5.92 15.05
CA PRO A 90 5.70 5.23 16.07
C PRO A 90 6.25 3.83 16.35
N GLU A 91 6.18 3.44 17.63
CA GLU A 91 6.53 2.11 18.09
C GLU A 91 5.55 1.06 17.56
N ARG A 92 6.02 -0.18 17.42
CA ARG A 92 5.15 -1.28 17.01
C ARG A 92 4.20 -1.61 18.16
N PRO A 93 2.87 -1.60 17.96
CA PRO A 93 1.94 -2.01 19.00
C PRO A 93 2.23 -3.45 19.42
N LYS A 94 2.30 -3.68 20.73
CA LYS A 94 2.43 -5.01 21.33
C LYS A 94 1.05 -5.65 21.37
N PHE A 95 0.79 -6.59 20.46
CA PHE A 95 -0.43 -7.40 20.51
C PHE A 95 -0.16 -8.66 21.32
N SER A 96 -0.91 -8.87 22.40
CA SER A 96 -0.94 -10.14 23.12
C SER A 96 -1.89 -11.10 22.37
N PHE A 97 -1.32 -12.04 21.62
CA PHE A 97 -2.10 -13.15 21.08
C PHE A 97 -2.35 -14.15 22.21
N ASN A 98 -3.57 -14.15 22.77
CA ASN A 98 -3.98 -15.16 23.75
C ASN A 98 -4.19 -16.51 23.02
N ASN A 99 -3.14 -17.31 22.94
CA ASN A 99 -3.20 -18.63 22.31
C ASN A 99 -3.78 -19.66 23.29
N LYS A 100 -5.10 -19.60 23.55
CA LYS A 100 -5.81 -20.70 24.22
C LYS A 100 -5.95 -21.86 23.24
N ARG A 101 -4.89 -22.63 23.05
CA ARG A 101 -4.99 -23.98 22.49
C ARG A 101 -5.48 -24.89 23.60
N ASN A 102 -6.74 -25.33 23.53
CA ASN A 102 -7.17 -26.49 24.31
C ASN A 102 -6.50 -27.73 23.70
N PRO A 103 -5.67 -28.48 24.44
CA PRO A 103 -5.29 -29.82 24.01
C PRO A 103 -6.53 -30.72 24.04
N SER A 104 -6.70 -31.52 22.99
CA SER A 104 -7.68 -32.61 22.90
C SER A 104 -7.32 -33.75 23.84
#